data_AF-A0A5A8TW98-F1
#
_entry.id   AF-A0A5A8TW98-F1
#
_cell.length_a   1.000
_cell.length_b   1.000
_cell.length_c   1.000
_cell.angle_alpha   90.00
_cell.angle_beta   90.00
_cell.angle_gamma   90.00
#
_symmetry.space_group_name_H-M   'P 1'
#
loop_
_entity.id
_entity.type
_entity.pdbx_description
1 polymer ?
#
loop_
_entity_poly.entity_id
_entity_poly.type
_entity_poly.pdbx_seq_one_letter_code
_entity_poly.pdbx_strand_id
1 'polypeptide(L)'
;MKKIILLALLLSSQAFSLLPHQNISQAVFAKSVENREPKQIITTADSSLKKVYFFTNIRNLKGDKITHRWLYKGKIKAEVSFEIKGNRWRVW
;
A
#
# COMPACT_ATOMS: atom_id res chain seq x y z
N MET A 1 -48.13 -15.32 -11.76
CA MET A 1 -47.43 -15.74 -10.52
C MET A 1 -45.93 -15.71 -10.79
N LYS A 2 -45.21 -15.04 -9.90
CA LYS A 2 -43.82 -14.57 -10.02
C LYS A 2 -42.81 -15.73 -9.98
N LYS A 3 -42.11 -15.97 -11.08
CA LYS A 3 -40.82 -16.71 -11.18
C LYS A 3 -40.19 -16.12 -12.45
N ILE A 4 -39.02 -15.49 -12.51
CA ILE A 4 -37.72 -15.74 -11.87
C ILE A 4 -37.03 -14.36 -11.80
N ILE A 5 -36.78 -13.84 -10.60
CA ILE A 5 -35.82 -12.74 -10.40
C ILE A 5 -34.67 -13.37 -9.61
N LEU A 6 -33.66 -13.86 -10.32
CA LEU A 6 -32.42 -14.34 -9.72
C LEU A 6 -31.29 -14.17 -10.71
N LEU A 7 -30.95 -12.90 -10.99
CA LEU A 7 -29.70 -12.56 -11.67
C LEU A 7 -29.24 -11.15 -11.26
N ALA A 8 -29.12 -10.91 -9.96
CA ALA A 8 -28.67 -9.62 -9.44
C ALA A 8 -27.72 -9.77 -8.23
N LEU A 9 -26.88 -10.80 -8.19
CA LEU A 9 -26.01 -11.05 -7.03
C LEU A 9 -24.53 -11.34 -7.34
N LEU A 10 -23.98 -10.80 -8.43
CA LEU A 10 -22.57 -11.02 -8.79
C LEU A 10 -21.82 -9.75 -9.25
N LEU A 11 -22.21 -8.59 -8.72
CA LEU A 11 -21.44 -7.34 -8.88
C LEU A 11 -21.10 -6.74 -7.51
N SER A 12 -20.54 -7.57 -6.60
CA SER A 12 -19.70 -7.03 -5.53
C SER A 12 -18.34 -6.67 -6.13
N SER A 13 -18.30 -5.64 -6.97
CA SER A 13 -17.03 -5.00 -7.30
C SER A 13 -16.42 -4.54 -5.98
N GLN A 14 -15.22 -5.02 -5.68
CA GLN A 14 -14.48 -4.57 -4.52
C GLN A 14 -14.22 -3.07 -4.72
N ALA A 15 -15.05 -2.23 -4.10
CA ALA A 15 -14.78 -0.82 -4.00
C ALA A 15 -13.52 -0.70 -3.13
N PHE A 16 -12.37 -0.55 -3.77
CA PHE A 16 -11.17 -0.09 -3.08
C PHE A 16 -11.55 1.22 -2.38
N SER A 17 -11.32 1.29 -1.06
CA SER A 17 -11.73 2.45 -0.28
C SER A 17 -11.04 3.71 -0.84
N LEU A 18 -11.82 4.63 -1.41
CA LEU A 18 -11.33 5.96 -1.81
C LEU A 18 -11.10 6.88 -0.60
N LEU A 19 -11.53 6.46 0.59
CA LEU A 19 -11.30 7.21 1.82
C LEU A 19 -9.82 7.13 2.20
N PRO A 20 -9.19 8.26 2.55
CA PRO A 20 -7.81 8.26 3.01
C PRO A 20 -7.70 7.42 4.27
N HIS A 21 -6.70 6.54 4.30
CA HIS A 21 -6.45 5.71 5.48
C HIS A 21 -6.16 6.61 6.70
N GLN A 22 -6.75 6.28 7.85
CA GLN A 22 -6.68 7.09 9.08
C GLN A 22 -5.25 7.43 9.48
N ASN A 23 -4.36 6.44 9.45
CA ASN A 23 -2.98 6.56 9.89
C ASN A 23 -1.95 6.68 8.76
N ILE A 24 -2.35 6.62 7.49
CA ILE A 24 -1.42 6.59 6.36
C ILE A 24 -1.86 7.66 5.36
N SER A 25 -1.04 8.70 5.16
CA SER A 25 -1.32 9.75 4.15
C SER A 25 -0.93 9.37 2.75
N GLN A 26 0.05 8.48 2.61
CA GLN A 26 0.59 8.11 1.32
C GLN A 26 1.21 6.73 1.44
N ALA A 27 0.90 5.85 0.51
CA ALA A 27 1.52 4.54 0.35
C ALA A 27 1.68 4.32 -1.16
N VAL A 28 2.91 4.45 -1.67
CA VAL A 28 3.17 4.44 -3.12
C VAL A 28 4.44 3.69 -3.44
N PHE A 29 4.50 3.09 -4.62
CA PHE A 29 5.75 2.61 -5.18
C PHE A 29 6.47 3.72 -5.93
N ALA A 30 7.79 3.77 -5.85
CA ALA A 30 8.61 4.81 -6.45
C ALA A 30 9.94 4.24 -6.98
N LYS A 31 10.52 4.87 -8.00
CA LYS A 31 11.84 4.47 -8.52
C LYS A 31 12.99 5.02 -7.67
N SER A 32 12.81 6.17 -7.03
CA SER A 32 13.78 6.72 -6.06
C SER A 32 13.07 7.41 -4.90
N VAL A 33 13.83 7.64 -3.82
CA VAL A 33 13.42 8.49 -2.69
C VAL A 33 14.53 9.51 -2.47
N GLU A 34 14.21 10.79 -2.65
CA GLU A 34 15.14 11.90 -2.57
C GLU A 34 14.61 12.92 -1.57
N ASN A 35 15.44 13.41 -0.65
CA ASN A 35 15.02 14.32 0.42
C ASN A 35 13.81 13.81 1.22
N ARG A 36 13.72 12.48 1.42
CA ARG A 36 12.60 11.78 2.08
C ARG A 36 11.26 11.93 1.37
N GLU A 37 11.26 12.14 0.06
CA GLU A 37 10.08 12.16 -0.81
C GLU A 37 10.22 11.15 -1.95
N PRO A 38 9.14 10.42 -2.28
CA PRO A 38 9.16 9.50 -3.41
C PRO A 38 9.24 10.29 -4.73
N LYS A 39 10.11 9.88 -5.64
CA LYS A 39 10.19 10.42 -7.01
C LYS A 39 9.87 9.32 -8.01
N GLN A 40 9.29 9.73 -9.14
CA GLN A 40 8.84 8.82 -10.20
C GLN A 40 7.92 7.72 -9.62
N ILE A 41 6.74 8.13 -9.14
CA ILE A 41 5.72 7.22 -8.63
C ILE A 41 5.30 6.28 -9.75
N ILE A 42 5.22 4.99 -9.43
CA ILE A 42 4.87 3.93 -10.37
C ILE A 42 3.76 3.05 -9.81
N THR A 43 2.96 2.47 -10.70
CA THR A 43 1.96 1.44 -10.39
C THR A 43 2.32 0.09 -11.00
N THR A 44 3.28 0.08 -11.93
CA THR A 44 3.81 -1.10 -12.59
C THR A 44 5.34 -1.05 -12.62
N ALA A 45 5.96 -2.21 -12.56
CA ALA A 45 7.40 -2.38 -12.73
C ALA A 45 7.64 -3.62 -13.59
N ASP A 46 8.64 -3.53 -14.47
CA ASP A 46 9.12 -4.65 -15.27
C ASP A 46 10.48 -5.13 -14.74
N SER A 47 11.03 -6.18 -15.37
CA SER A 47 12.30 -6.77 -14.99
C SER A 47 13.52 -5.88 -15.25
N SER A 48 13.39 -4.79 -16.00
CA SER A 48 14.49 -3.81 -16.18
C SER A 48 14.72 -2.99 -14.90
N LEU A 49 13.68 -2.84 -14.08
CA LEU A 49 13.76 -2.08 -12.84
C LEU A 49 14.40 -2.92 -11.72
N LYS A 50 15.66 -2.62 -11.41
CA LYS A 50 16.42 -3.36 -10.40
C LYS A 50 15.95 -3.12 -8.95
N LYS A 51 15.31 -1.98 -8.69
CA LYS A 51 14.90 -1.58 -7.34
C LYS A 51 13.59 -0.80 -7.38
N VAL A 52 12.66 -1.20 -6.52
CA VAL A 52 11.41 -0.48 -6.22
C VAL A 52 11.47 -0.06 -4.76
N TYR A 53 11.05 1.17 -4.47
CA TYR A 53 10.81 1.63 -3.10
C TYR A 53 9.32 1.54 -2.81
N PHE A 54 8.95 1.13 -1.60
CA PHE A 54 7.58 1.24 -1.12
C PHE A 54 7.52 2.34 -0.07
N PHE A 55 7.22 3.56 -0.49
CA PHE A 55 7.22 4.71 0.39
C PHE A 55 5.90 4.83 1.15
N THR A 56 5.99 5.00 2.46
CA THR A 56 4.82 5.20 3.34
C THR A 56 5.00 6.43 4.22
N ASN A 57 4.00 7.32 4.22
CA ASN A 57 3.91 8.47 5.11
C ASN A 57 2.86 8.19 6.20
N ILE A 58 3.35 8.09 7.43
CA ILE A 58 2.64 7.55 8.61
C ILE A 58 2.24 8.70 9.54
N ARG A 59 1.06 8.57 10.16
CA ARG A 59 0.45 9.52 11.10
C ARG A 59 -0.11 8.80 12.31
N ASN A 60 0.08 9.38 13.50
CA ASN A 60 -0.58 8.96 14.74
C ASN A 60 -0.32 7.49 15.15
N LEU A 61 0.88 6.97 14.88
CA LEU A 61 1.31 5.62 15.25
C LEU A 61 2.63 5.63 16.03
N LYS A 62 2.90 6.70 16.79
CA LYS A 62 4.13 6.80 17.59
C LYS A 62 4.11 5.70 18.66
N GLY A 63 5.18 4.92 18.74
CA GLY A 63 5.31 3.78 19.64
C GLY A 63 4.93 2.44 19.00
N ASP A 64 4.25 2.48 17.85
CA ASP A 64 3.85 1.27 17.14
C ASP A 64 4.93 0.78 16.17
N LYS A 65 4.72 -0.43 15.66
CA LYS A 65 5.54 -1.06 14.62
C LYS A 65 4.75 -1.19 13.33
N ILE A 66 5.35 -0.76 12.21
CA ILE A 66 4.80 -0.94 10.86
C ILE A 66 5.71 -1.89 10.08
N THR A 67 5.12 -2.82 9.33
CA THR A 67 5.86 -3.77 8.49
C THR A 67 5.50 -3.57 7.02
N HIS A 68 6.51 -3.29 6.19
CA HIS A 68 6.40 -3.43 4.74
C HIS A 68 6.58 -4.92 4.38
N ARG A 69 5.52 -5.55 3.87
CA ARG A 69 5.51 -6.96 3.48
C ARG A 69 5.40 -7.09 1.95
N TRP A 70 6.38 -7.77 1.36
CA TRP A 70 6.45 -8.01 -0.08
C TRP A 70 6.05 -9.44 -0.39
N LEU A 71 5.08 -9.60 -1.29
CA LEU A 71 4.59 -10.91 -1.74
C LEU A 71 4.89 -11.09 -3.22
N TYR A 72 5.33 -12.28 -3.59
CA TYR A 72 5.41 -12.72 -4.97
C TYR A 72 4.68 -14.05 -5.12
N LYS A 73 3.67 -14.09 -5.99
CA LYS A 73 2.80 -15.26 -6.19
C LYS A 73 2.24 -15.80 -4.87
N GLY A 74 1.72 -14.91 -4.01
CA GLY A 74 1.15 -15.24 -2.71
C GLY A 74 2.15 -15.64 -1.62
N LYS A 75 3.45 -15.74 -1.93
CA LYS A 75 4.49 -16.10 -0.96
C LYS A 75 5.22 -14.84 -0.49
N ILE A 76 5.43 -14.71 0.82
CA ILE A 76 6.24 -13.65 1.41
C ILE A 76 7.68 -13.79 0.89
N LYS A 77 8.25 -12.69 0.42
CA LYS A 77 9.63 -12.60 -0.08
C LYS A 77 10.51 -11.71 0.77
N ALA A 78 9.93 -10.70 1.40
CA ALA A 78 10.62 -9.83 2.33
C ALA A 78 9.62 -9.20 3.31
N GLU A 79 10.10 -8.97 4.53
CA GLU A 79 9.42 -8.18 5.55
C GLU A 79 10.42 -7.20 6.14
N VAL A 80 10.07 -5.91 6.14
CA VAL A 80 10.89 -4.85 6.72
C VAL A 80 10.05 -4.14 7.76
N SER A 81 10.47 -4.22 9.02
CA SER A 81 9.73 -3.64 10.15
C SER A 81 10.39 -2.36 10.64
N PHE A 82 9.56 -1.37 11.00
CA PHE A 82 9.97 -0.06 11.44
C PHE A 82 9.30 0.28 12.76
N GLU A 83 10.09 0.68 13.75
CA GLU A 83 9.58 1.32 14.97
C GLU A 83 9.32 2.79 14.72
N ILE A 84 8.10 3.24 14.97
CA ILE A 84 7.67 4.60 14.66
C ILE A 84 7.92 5.51 15.86
N LYS A 85 8.91 6.40 15.75
CA LYS A 85 9.35 7.22 16.89
C LYS A 85 8.70 8.61 16.95
N GLY A 86 7.82 8.96 16.02
CA GLY A 86 7.18 10.27 15.96
C GLY A 86 5.76 10.26 15.39
N ASN A 87 5.00 11.33 15.67
CA ASN A 87 3.59 11.45 15.26
C ASN A 87 3.42 11.56 13.74
N ARG A 88 4.47 12.00 13.03
CA ARG A 88 4.62 11.89 11.58
C ARG A 88 5.93 11.19 11.29
N TRP A 89 5.89 10.15 10.45
CA TRP A 89 7.06 9.34 10.16
C TRP A 89 7.03 8.85 8.71
N ARG A 90 8.20 8.76 8.07
CA ARG A 90 8.32 8.27 6.69
C ARG A 90 9.31 7.14 6.64
N VAL A 91 8.94 6.08 5.92
CA VAL A 91 9.71 4.83 5.74
C VAL A 91 9.64 4.40 4.27
N TRP A 92 10.63 3.66 3.78
CA TRP A 92 10.68 3.14 2.41
C TRP A 92 11.50 1.86 2.29
#